data_AF-A0A1F7LY18-F1
#
_entry.id   AF-A0A1F7LY18-F1
#
_cell.length_a   1.000
_cell.length_b   1.000
_cell.length_c   1.000
_cell.angle_alpha   90.00
_cell.angle_beta   90.00
_cell.angle_gamma   90.00
#
_symmetry.space_group_name_H-M   'P 1'
#
loop_
_entity.id
_entity.type
_entity.pdbx_description
1 polymer ?
#
loop_
_entity_poly.entity_id
_entity_poly.type
_entity_poly.pdbx_seq_one_letter_code
_entity_poly.pdbx_strand_id
1 'polypeptide(L)'
;MKRLGVCWLGAALVCAVIGLGWTAPSLAAPQGKIVIAQGVDPTTLDPQWHEETPAYNVLLNIYDTLLFRDKDLKIIPWLATSWKLVTPTTWEFKLRQGVRFHNGEAFDADAVKFSIDRLRDPKLGNRQAGNFRLVTAVEVVDTFTVRIVTSKPFPTMENQLALRGAVMAPKHFAGKDKTFADRNPVGTGPYKFVRWAKDDQLVLEANDGWWGGAPKVKTIVYRPIPEHAVRVAALQGGEVDIAVNIPPHLVPIIDKHPKLYIMYLIGWGNTTWDADGTLTPLFRSGNPLANNHNPDFDGMMDEAQTTVDPKRRQEIYAKAQRLMLDDGAVLPLYQQMDLYGVNKRVGFQALSSEQIVGVWLSLKDGK
;
A
#
# COMPACT_ATOMS: atom_id res chain seq x y z
N MET A 1 -28.54 85.25 -32.82
CA MET A 1 -29.61 84.95 -31.84
C MET A 1 -29.62 83.45 -31.55
N LYS A 2 -30.13 83.05 -30.39
CA LYS A 2 -29.84 81.83 -29.61
C LYS A 2 -30.17 80.46 -30.27
N ARG A 3 -29.24 79.51 -30.04
CA ARG A 3 -29.31 78.05 -29.70
C ARG A 3 -30.47 77.17 -30.23
N LEU A 4 -30.10 76.02 -30.82
CA LEU A 4 -30.59 74.63 -30.65
C LEU A 4 -29.66 73.77 -31.54
N GLY A 5 -28.93 72.74 -31.13
CA GLY A 5 -29.27 71.60 -30.29
C GLY A 5 -29.54 70.39 -31.20
N VAL A 6 -28.49 69.75 -31.75
CA VAL A 6 -28.64 68.60 -32.67
C VAL A 6 -27.96 67.37 -32.09
N CYS A 7 -28.77 66.39 -31.68
CA CYS A 7 -28.37 65.02 -31.38
C CYS A 7 -28.28 64.20 -32.67
N TRP A 8 -27.21 63.43 -32.86
CA TRP A 8 -27.16 62.32 -33.82
C TRP A 8 -26.66 61.05 -33.12
N LEU A 9 -27.39 59.96 -33.35
CA LEU A 9 -27.20 58.62 -32.80
C LEU A 9 -25.86 58.01 -33.22
N GLY A 10 -25.08 57.51 -32.25
CA GLY A 10 -23.95 56.61 -32.47
C GLY A 10 -24.32 55.18 -32.08
N ALA A 11 -24.17 54.25 -33.03
CA ALA A 11 -24.44 52.82 -32.85
C ALA A 11 -23.48 52.19 -31.82
N ALA A 12 -24.02 51.45 -30.84
CA ALA A 12 -23.24 50.66 -29.89
C ALA A 12 -23.05 49.22 -30.41
N LEU A 13 -21.80 48.84 -30.63
CA LEU A 13 -21.38 47.46 -30.89
C LEU A 13 -21.37 46.70 -29.55
N VAL A 14 -22.22 45.68 -29.40
CA VAL A 14 -22.19 44.75 -28.26
C VAL A 14 -21.28 43.58 -28.62
N CYS A 15 -20.09 43.52 -28.02
CA CYS A 15 -19.21 42.35 -28.07
C CYS A 15 -19.73 41.28 -27.09
N ALA A 16 -20.34 40.23 -27.62
CA ALA A 16 -20.68 39.03 -26.86
C ALA A 16 -19.41 38.23 -26.54
N VAL A 17 -18.99 38.23 -25.27
CA VAL A 17 -17.95 37.33 -24.75
C VAL A 17 -18.59 35.96 -24.55
N ILE A 18 -18.35 35.04 -25.47
CA ILE A 18 -18.67 33.62 -25.27
C ILE A 18 -17.64 33.07 -24.28
N GLY A 19 -18.03 33.01 -23.00
CA GLY A 19 -17.26 32.32 -21.98
C GLY A 19 -17.24 30.83 -22.25
N LEU A 20 -16.17 30.34 -22.89
CA LEU A 20 -15.78 28.93 -22.88
C LEU A 20 -15.41 28.56 -21.45
N GLY A 21 -16.41 28.20 -20.66
CA GLY A 21 -16.21 27.62 -19.33
C GLY A 21 -15.42 26.34 -19.48
N TRP A 22 -14.21 26.31 -18.91
CA TRP A 22 -13.51 25.08 -18.60
C TRP A 22 -14.35 24.33 -17.56
N THR A 23 -15.25 23.47 -18.00
CA THR A 23 -15.83 22.44 -17.13
C THR A 23 -14.73 21.43 -16.86
N ALA A 24 -14.07 21.53 -15.71
CA ALA A 24 -13.28 20.43 -15.20
C ALA A 24 -14.19 19.18 -15.18
N PRO A 25 -13.75 18.02 -15.70
CA PRO A 25 -14.57 16.82 -15.65
C PRO A 25 -14.98 16.58 -14.20
N SER A 26 -16.29 16.57 -13.96
CA SER A 26 -16.84 16.17 -12.67
C SER A 26 -16.47 14.71 -12.46
N LEU A 27 -15.41 14.46 -11.69
CA LEU A 27 -15.16 13.13 -11.14
C LEU A 27 -16.39 12.79 -10.30
N ALA A 28 -17.12 11.76 -10.72
CA ALA A 28 -18.28 11.29 -9.98
C ALA A 28 -17.88 11.03 -8.52
N ALA A 29 -18.62 11.60 -7.57
CA ALA A 29 -18.33 11.45 -6.15
C ALA A 29 -18.29 9.95 -5.77
N PRO A 30 -17.43 9.53 -4.83
CA PRO A 30 -17.37 8.14 -4.39
C PRO A 30 -18.73 7.67 -3.91
N GLN A 31 -19.14 6.46 -4.32
CA GLN A 31 -20.45 5.90 -3.98
C GLN A 31 -20.37 4.45 -3.53
N GLY A 32 -21.43 3.99 -2.87
CA GLY A 32 -21.60 2.60 -2.46
C GLY A 32 -20.63 2.10 -1.39
N LYS A 33 -20.78 0.83 -1.06
CA LYS A 33 -20.03 0.14 0.00
C LYS A 33 -19.56 -1.20 -0.52
N ILE A 34 -18.29 -1.53 -0.28
CA ILE A 34 -17.73 -2.86 -0.48
C ILE A 34 -17.35 -3.45 0.88
N VAL A 35 -17.78 -4.69 1.13
CA VAL A 35 -17.45 -5.44 2.34
C VAL A 35 -16.49 -6.58 1.97
N ILE A 36 -15.32 -6.62 2.60
CA ILE A 36 -14.26 -7.59 2.37
C ILE A 36 -14.17 -8.50 3.60
N ALA A 37 -14.39 -9.81 3.40
CA ALA A 37 -14.20 -10.82 4.43
C ALA A 37 -12.77 -11.36 4.41
N GLN A 38 -12.08 -11.23 5.54
CA GLN A 38 -10.76 -11.80 5.79
C GLN A 38 -10.86 -12.89 6.87
N GLY A 39 -9.90 -13.81 6.92
CA GLY A 39 -9.91 -14.90 7.90
C GLY A 39 -9.64 -14.44 9.34
N VAL A 40 -8.98 -13.29 9.53
CA VAL A 40 -8.65 -12.75 10.85
C VAL A 40 -8.72 -11.23 10.82
N ASP A 41 -8.82 -10.63 12.00
CA ASP A 41 -8.74 -9.18 12.19
C ASP A 41 -7.27 -8.73 12.12
N PRO A 42 -6.92 -7.56 11.55
CA PRO A 42 -5.61 -6.93 11.71
C PRO A 42 -5.07 -7.01 13.15
N THR A 43 -3.79 -7.29 13.31
CA THR A 43 -3.19 -7.25 14.66
C THR A 43 -2.90 -5.81 15.10
N THR A 44 -2.72 -4.89 14.15
CA THR A 44 -2.29 -3.50 14.38
C THR A 44 -2.77 -2.60 13.24
N LEU A 45 -2.95 -1.30 13.52
CA LEU A 45 -3.09 -0.24 12.52
C LEU A 45 -1.89 0.72 12.49
N ASP A 46 -0.81 0.37 13.19
CA ASP A 46 0.50 0.98 12.98
C ASP A 46 1.14 0.40 11.71
N PRO A 47 1.38 1.20 10.66
CA PRO A 47 1.88 0.69 9.38
C PRO A 47 3.31 0.17 9.45
N GLN A 48 4.05 0.43 10.54
CA GLN A 48 5.42 -0.01 10.73
C GLN A 48 5.54 -1.27 11.59
N TRP A 49 4.41 -1.73 12.16
CA TRP A 49 4.38 -2.83 13.12
C TRP A 49 3.71 -4.11 12.61
N HIS A 50 3.10 -4.11 11.42
CA HIS A 50 2.49 -5.30 10.83
C HIS A 50 3.48 -6.11 9.98
N GLU A 51 3.24 -7.43 9.90
CA GLU A 51 3.91 -8.33 8.95
C GLU A 51 2.91 -9.22 8.17
N GLU A 52 1.66 -9.24 8.61
CA GLU A 52 0.60 -10.07 8.06
C GLU A 52 -0.20 -9.36 6.97
N THR A 53 -0.65 -10.14 5.98
CA THR A 53 -1.48 -9.67 4.85
C THR A 53 -2.78 -8.99 5.30
N PRO A 54 -3.54 -9.47 6.30
CA PRO A 54 -4.80 -8.83 6.70
C PRO A 54 -4.67 -7.38 7.17
N ALA A 55 -3.63 -7.06 7.94
CA ALA A 55 -3.34 -5.68 8.31
C ALA A 55 -2.82 -4.87 7.14
N TYR A 56 -1.97 -5.47 6.30
CA TYR A 56 -1.46 -4.77 5.12
C TYR A 56 -2.58 -4.35 4.16
N ASN A 57 -3.55 -5.24 3.91
CA ASN A 57 -4.73 -4.96 3.09
C ASN A 57 -5.52 -3.73 3.57
N VAL A 58 -5.56 -3.48 4.88
CA VAL A 58 -6.17 -2.27 5.43
C VAL A 58 -5.23 -1.07 5.29
N LEU A 59 -3.97 -1.25 5.68
CA LEU A 59 -3.02 -0.15 5.87
C LEU A 59 -2.58 0.51 4.57
N LEU A 60 -2.44 -0.25 3.48
CA LEU A 60 -2.12 0.29 2.15
C LEU A 60 -3.21 1.23 1.60
N ASN A 61 -4.42 1.22 2.20
CA ASN A 61 -5.49 2.15 1.87
C ASN A 61 -5.46 3.43 2.71
N ILE A 62 -4.85 3.37 3.90
CA ILE A 62 -4.76 4.50 4.83
C ILE A 62 -3.47 5.30 4.59
N TYR A 63 -2.37 4.61 4.35
CA TYR A 63 -1.04 5.19 4.22
C TYR A 63 -0.49 5.00 2.82
N ASP A 64 0.29 5.98 2.35
CA ASP A 64 1.08 5.83 1.13
C ASP A 64 2.57 5.68 1.47
N THR A 65 3.29 5.02 0.57
CA THR A 65 4.74 4.87 0.59
C THR A 65 5.40 5.80 -0.45
N LEU A 66 6.73 5.89 -0.47
CA LEU A 66 7.41 6.73 -1.47
C LEU A 66 7.20 6.23 -2.89
N LEU A 67 7.28 4.91 -3.09
CA LEU A 67 7.05 4.24 -4.36
C LEU A 67 5.81 3.34 -4.22
N PHE A 68 5.33 2.79 -5.32
CA PHE A 68 4.22 1.84 -5.27
C PHE A 68 4.38 0.78 -6.37
N ARG A 69 3.68 -0.35 -6.23
CA ARG A 69 3.58 -1.32 -7.31
C ARG A 69 2.26 -1.16 -8.04
N ASP A 70 2.30 -1.04 -9.35
CA ASP A 70 1.07 -1.06 -10.15
C ASP A 70 0.49 -2.49 -10.29
N LYS A 71 -0.64 -2.60 -10.99
CA LYS A 71 -1.32 -3.87 -11.27
C LYS A 71 -0.46 -4.86 -12.07
N ASP A 72 0.54 -4.36 -12.79
CA ASP A 72 1.51 -5.12 -13.58
C ASP A 72 2.79 -5.36 -12.76
N LEU A 73 2.75 -5.04 -11.46
CA LEU A 73 3.77 -5.26 -10.44
C LEU A 73 5.04 -4.44 -10.64
N LYS A 74 4.99 -3.43 -11.51
CA LYS A 74 6.11 -2.53 -11.75
C LYS A 74 6.18 -1.50 -10.63
N ILE A 75 7.39 -1.23 -10.17
CA ILE A 75 7.62 -0.12 -9.24
C ILE A 75 7.43 1.18 -10.02
N ILE A 76 6.55 2.02 -9.50
CA ILE A 76 6.16 3.31 -10.07
C ILE A 76 6.31 4.43 -9.04
N PRO A 77 6.44 5.70 -9.49
CA PRO A 77 6.34 6.86 -8.62
C PRO A 77 5.03 6.86 -7.82
N TRP A 78 5.11 7.27 -6.55
CA TRP A 78 3.94 7.41 -5.67
C TRP A 78 3.99 8.74 -4.91
N LEU A 79 4.32 8.77 -3.62
CA LEU A 79 4.62 10.02 -2.90
C LEU A 79 5.94 10.66 -3.37
N ALA A 80 6.91 9.85 -3.83
CA ALA A 80 8.03 10.33 -4.60
C ALA A 80 7.65 10.34 -6.09
N THR A 81 7.86 11.47 -6.76
CA THR A 81 7.61 11.64 -8.21
C THR A 81 8.77 11.15 -9.07
N SER A 82 9.98 11.10 -8.51
CA SER A 82 11.17 10.51 -9.13
C SER A 82 12.23 10.21 -8.08
N TRP A 83 13.18 9.35 -8.42
CA TRP A 83 14.32 9.03 -7.57
C TRP A 83 15.54 8.63 -8.41
N LYS A 84 16.72 8.73 -7.82
CA LYS A 84 17.98 8.31 -8.44
C LYS A 84 19.01 7.94 -7.38
N LEU A 85 19.93 7.07 -7.75
CA LEU A 85 21.14 6.82 -7.01
C LEU A 85 22.16 7.93 -7.32
N VAL A 86 22.58 8.73 -6.33
CA VAL A 86 23.56 9.82 -6.52
C VAL A 86 24.99 9.37 -6.21
N THR A 87 25.12 8.40 -5.31
CA THR A 87 26.34 7.62 -5.04
C THR A 87 25.91 6.18 -4.76
N PRO A 88 26.81 5.18 -4.75
CA PRO A 88 26.43 3.78 -4.46
C PRO A 88 25.65 3.56 -3.15
N THR A 89 25.68 4.51 -2.22
CA THR A 89 25.05 4.43 -0.90
C THR A 89 24.13 5.62 -0.59
N THR A 90 23.78 6.43 -1.58
CA THR A 90 22.90 7.59 -1.37
C THR A 90 21.86 7.65 -2.47
N TRP A 91 20.59 7.56 -2.06
CA TRP A 91 19.44 7.70 -2.93
C TRP A 91 18.79 9.06 -2.72
N GLU A 92 18.51 9.79 -3.79
CA GLU A 92 17.78 11.06 -3.75
C GLU A 92 16.37 10.87 -4.31
N PHE A 93 15.36 11.35 -3.58
CA PHE A 93 13.95 11.29 -3.97
C PHE A 93 13.39 12.71 -4.09
N LYS A 94 12.64 12.95 -5.17
CA LYS A 94 11.83 14.16 -5.34
C LYS A 94 10.40 13.85 -4.94
N LEU A 95 9.84 14.68 -4.06
CA LEU A 95 8.56 14.44 -3.41
C LEU A 95 7.43 15.19 -4.12
N ARG A 96 6.24 14.58 -4.08
CA ARG A 96 5.01 15.17 -4.59
C ARG A 96 4.62 16.37 -3.73
N GLN A 97 4.29 17.47 -4.38
CA GLN A 97 3.84 18.70 -3.73
C GLN A 97 2.32 18.70 -3.54
N GLY A 98 1.84 19.47 -2.56
CA GLY A 98 0.41 19.68 -2.33
C GLY A 98 -0.33 18.50 -1.68
N VAL A 99 0.39 17.43 -1.31
CA VAL A 99 -0.18 16.30 -0.58
C VAL A 99 -0.45 16.69 0.87
N ARG A 100 -1.57 16.22 1.42
CA ARG A 100 -1.94 16.38 2.82
C ARG A 100 -2.25 15.03 3.45
N PHE A 101 -1.91 14.90 4.73
CA PHE A 101 -2.42 13.84 5.57
C PHE A 101 -3.91 14.03 5.83
N HIS A 102 -4.59 12.96 6.27
CA HIS A 102 -6.02 12.98 6.55
C HIS A 102 -6.42 14.02 7.60
N ASN A 103 -5.50 14.37 8.52
CA ASN A 103 -5.68 15.40 9.55
C ASN A 103 -5.35 16.84 9.07
N GLY A 104 -4.98 17.03 7.79
CA GLY A 104 -4.66 18.32 7.19
C GLY A 104 -3.18 18.73 7.25
N GLU A 105 -2.34 18.00 7.99
CA GLU A 105 -0.88 18.21 8.01
C GLU A 105 -0.31 18.08 6.59
N ALA A 106 0.69 18.90 6.27
CA ALA A 106 1.33 18.86 4.96
C ALA A 106 2.30 17.68 4.88
N PHE A 107 2.40 17.05 3.71
CA PHE A 107 3.45 16.09 3.40
C PHE A 107 4.65 16.80 2.77
N ASP A 108 5.83 16.52 3.30
CA ASP A 108 7.12 17.07 2.90
C ASP A 108 8.28 16.11 3.24
N ALA A 109 9.52 16.56 3.04
CA ALA A 109 10.72 15.78 3.34
C ALA A 109 10.90 15.49 4.84
N ASP A 110 10.41 16.36 5.73
CA ASP A 110 10.45 16.13 7.18
C ASP A 110 9.54 14.95 7.56
N ALA A 111 8.39 14.81 6.91
CA ALA A 111 7.51 13.66 7.09
C ALA A 111 8.18 12.33 6.69
N VAL A 112 8.91 12.33 5.56
CA VAL A 112 9.67 11.14 5.13
C VAL A 112 10.77 10.80 6.13
N LYS A 113 11.54 11.81 6.54
CA LYS A 113 12.60 11.66 7.54
C LYS A 113 12.05 11.08 8.84
N PHE A 114 11.02 11.71 9.40
CA PHE A 114 10.36 11.26 10.61
C PHE A 114 9.91 9.79 10.51
N SER A 115 9.31 9.41 9.38
CA SER A 115 8.75 8.07 9.19
C SER A 115 9.84 7.00 9.17
N ILE A 116 10.93 7.23 8.44
CA ILE A 116 12.03 6.28 8.34
C ILE A 116 12.84 6.24 9.64
N ASP A 117 13.04 7.37 10.31
CA ASP A 117 13.72 7.42 11.61
C ASP A 117 12.89 6.70 12.68
N ARG A 118 11.56 6.90 12.72
CA ARG A 118 10.64 6.16 13.60
C ARG A 118 10.69 4.66 13.30
N LEU A 119 10.62 4.27 12.03
CA LEU A 119 10.64 2.87 11.60
C LEU A 119 11.86 2.12 12.13
N ARG A 120 13.00 2.81 12.20
CA ARG A 120 14.29 2.26 12.63
C ARG A 120 14.58 2.49 14.12
N ASP A 121 13.72 3.15 14.88
CA ASP A 121 13.94 3.41 16.31
C ASP A 121 13.92 2.08 17.09
N PRO A 122 15.05 1.64 17.67
CA PRO A 122 15.11 0.39 18.41
C PRO A 122 14.19 0.38 19.64
N LYS A 123 13.81 1.54 20.18
CA LYS A 123 12.90 1.63 21.34
C LYS A 123 11.46 1.25 21.01
N LEU A 124 11.05 1.41 19.75
CA LEU A 124 9.70 1.09 19.30
C LEU A 124 9.55 -0.39 18.92
N GLY A 125 10.67 -1.08 18.66
CA GLY A 125 10.64 -2.51 18.31
C GLY A 125 9.77 -2.78 17.08
N ASN A 126 9.78 -1.88 16.10
CA ASN A 126 8.99 -2.01 14.88
C ASN A 126 9.39 -3.28 14.13
N ARG A 127 8.40 -4.10 13.75
CA ARG A 127 8.65 -5.38 13.08
C ARG A 127 9.38 -5.22 11.76
N GLN A 128 9.12 -4.13 11.06
CA GLN A 128 9.72 -3.82 9.77
C GLN A 128 11.11 -3.18 9.84
N ALA A 129 11.66 -2.91 11.04
CA ALA A 129 12.94 -2.22 11.20
C ALA A 129 14.11 -2.97 10.51
N GLY A 130 14.09 -4.30 10.53
CA GLY A 130 15.10 -5.15 9.89
C GLY A 130 15.23 -4.91 8.39
N ASN A 131 14.11 -4.57 7.73
CA ASN A 131 14.08 -4.26 6.29
C ASN A 131 14.80 -2.94 5.94
N PHE A 132 15.07 -2.08 6.92
CA PHE A 132 15.75 -0.79 6.73
C PHE A 132 17.07 -0.71 7.50
N ARG A 133 17.62 -1.84 7.94
CA ARG A 133 18.85 -1.93 8.74
C ARG A 133 20.07 -1.27 8.09
N LEU A 134 20.13 -1.24 6.76
CA LEU A 134 21.23 -0.64 6.02
C LEU A 134 21.13 0.89 5.94
N VAL A 135 19.95 1.47 6.18
CA VAL A 135 19.80 2.92 6.23
C VAL A 135 20.52 3.44 7.47
N THR A 136 21.33 4.48 7.30
CA THR A 136 22.06 5.13 8.37
C THR A 136 21.48 6.51 8.67
N ALA A 137 21.10 7.26 7.64
CA ALA A 137 20.55 8.60 7.79
C ALA A 137 19.48 8.90 6.73
N VAL A 138 18.57 9.80 7.10
CA VAL A 138 17.68 10.48 6.15
C VAL A 138 17.92 11.98 6.28
N GLU A 139 18.36 12.57 5.17
CA GLU A 139 18.77 13.97 5.06
C GLU A 139 17.71 14.76 4.29
N VAL A 140 17.25 15.86 4.88
CA VAL A 140 16.36 16.81 4.21
C VAL A 140 17.25 17.77 3.41
N VAL A 141 17.19 17.68 2.09
CA VAL A 141 17.93 18.58 1.19
C VAL A 141 17.15 19.89 1.02
N ASP A 142 15.85 19.76 0.79
CA ASP A 142 14.87 20.85 0.78
C ASP A 142 13.48 20.29 1.08
N THR A 143 12.46 21.14 1.15
CA THR A 143 11.08 20.76 1.51
C THR A 143 10.53 19.58 0.71
N PHE A 144 10.95 19.39 -0.55
CA PHE A 144 10.45 18.32 -1.42
C PHE A 144 11.58 17.44 -1.98
N THR A 145 12.73 17.43 -1.32
CA THR A 145 13.87 16.60 -1.69
C THR A 145 14.48 15.97 -0.45
N VAL A 146 14.54 14.65 -0.45
CA VAL A 146 15.11 13.87 0.65
C VAL A 146 16.18 12.93 0.11
N ARG A 147 17.23 12.73 0.90
CA ARG A 147 18.26 11.71 0.63
C ARG A 147 18.21 10.63 1.69
N ILE A 148 18.19 9.38 1.25
CA ILE A 148 18.32 8.21 2.11
C ILE A 148 19.74 7.69 1.94
N VAL A 149 20.50 7.72 3.03
CA VAL A 149 21.89 7.28 3.08
C VAL A 149 21.96 5.89 3.70
N THR A 150 22.73 5.01 3.09
CA THR A 150 22.94 3.64 3.55
C THR A 150 24.40 3.40 3.92
N SER A 151 24.67 2.41 4.77
CA SER A 151 26.03 2.03 5.15
C SER A 151 26.78 1.30 4.03
N LYS A 152 26.04 0.65 3.14
CA LYS A 152 26.51 -0.14 1.99
C LYS A 152 25.49 -0.02 0.85
N PRO A 153 25.83 -0.40 -0.40
CA PRO A 153 24.85 -0.44 -1.48
C PRO A 153 23.62 -1.25 -1.07
N PHE A 154 22.43 -0.71 -1.34
CA PHE A 154 21.15 -1.31 -0.95
C PHE A 154 20.25 -1.52 -2.18
N PRO A 155 20.48 -2.60 -2.95
CA PRO A 155 19.83 -2.84 -4.25
C PRO A 155 18.32 -3.08 -4.15
N THR A 156 17.79 -3.40 -2.95
CA THR A 156 16.35 -3.61 -2.74
C THR A 156 15.62 -2.39 -2.20
N MET A 157 16.28 -1.22 -2.09
CA MET A 157 15.69 0.01 -1.56
C MET A 157 14.33 0.33 -2.21
N GLU A 158 14.24 0.26 -3.54
CA GLU A 158 13.00 0.54 -4.26
C GLU A 158 11.89 -0.44 -3.89
N ASN A 159 12.22 -1.74 -3.79
CA ASN A 159 11.25 -2.76 -3.42
C ASN A 159 10.75 -2.55 -1.98
N GLN A 160 11.63 -2.14 -1.07
CA GLN A 160 11.26 -1.83 0.31
C GLN A 160 10.36 -0.60 0.37
N LEU A 161 10.69 0.47 -0.35
CA LEU A 161 9.91 1.72 -0.38
C LEU A 161 8.62 1.64 -1.21
N ALA A 162 8.39 0.54 -1.94
CA ALA A 162 7.14 0.28 -2.66
C ALA A 162 6.11 -0.51 -1.84
N LEU A 163 6.54 -1.07 -0.71
CA LEU A 163 5.77 -2.00 0.12
C LEU A 163 5.71 -1.54 1.58
N ARG A 164 6.85 -1.06 2.10
CA ARG A 164 7.13 -0.68 3.48
C ARG A 164 7.53 0.79 3.54
N GLY A 165 7.78 1.29 4.74
CA GLY A 165 8.18 2.70 4.93
C GLY A 165 7.04 3.67 4.66
N ALA A 166 5.81 3.28 5.03
CA ALA A 166 4.64 4.14 5.01
C ALA A 166 4.95 5.48 5.67
N VAL A 167 4.57 6.58 5.00
CA VAL A 167 4.81 7.92 5.52
C VAL A 167 3.72 8.28 6.52
N MET A 168 4.16 8.73 7.69
CA MET A 168 3.36 9.08 8.85
C MET A 168 3.48 10.58 9.15
N ALA A 169 2.39 11.18 9.63
CA ALA A 169 2.28 12.61 9.94
C ALA A 169 3.12 12.98 11.19
N PRO A 170 4.20 13.76 11.07
CA PRO A 170 5.13 14.01 12.19
C PRO A 170 4.46 14.58 13.44
N LYS A 171 3.65 15.64 13.31
CA LYS A 171 3.02 16.29 14.47
C LYS A 171 2.03 15.36 15.17
N HIS A 172 1.40 14.46 14.43
CA HIS A 172 0.44 13.51 14.97
C HIS A 172 1.10 12.37 15.75
N PHE A 173 2.23 11.85 15.26
CA PHE A 173 2.86 10.65 15.80
C PHE A 173 4.13 10.90 16.64
N ALA A 174 4.68 12.11 16.65
CA ALA A 174 5.87 12.42 17.45
C ALA A 174 5.66 12.13 18.94
N GLY A 175 6.55 11.32 19.52
CA GLY A 175 6.50 10.90 20.92
C GLY A 175 5.32 9.98 21.26
N LYS A 176 4.61 9.43 20.26
CA LYS A 176 3.49 8.50 20.46
C LYS A 176 3.94 7.05 20.31
N ASP A 177 3.34 6.19 21.11
CA ASP A 177 3.60 4.75 21.10
C ASP A 177 2.75 4.04 20.04
N LYS A 178 2.94 2.71 19.96
CA LYS A 178 2.15 1.84 19.09
C LYS A 178 0.65 1.90 19.41
N THR A 179 0.28 1.95 20.70
CA THR A 179 -1.13 1.97 21.13
C THR A 179 -1.87 3.18 20.57
N PHE A 180 -1.22 4.34 20.58
CA PHE A 180 -1.77 5.54 19.97
C PHE A 180 -1.91 5.37 18.46
N ALA A 181 -0.90 4.83 17.78
CA ALA A 181 -0.93 4.62 16.34
C ALA A 181 -2.04 3.66 15.89
N ASP A 182 -2.28 2.59 16.66
CA ASP A 182 -3.38 1.65 16.42
C ASP A 182 -4.76 2.28 16.51
N ARG A 183 -4.93 3.25 17.42
CA ARG A 183 -6.23 3.88 17.70
C ARG A 183 -6.50 5.12 16.86
N ASN A 184 -5.44 5.76 16.34
CA ASN A 184 -5.53 7.04 15.66
C ASN A 184 -4.76 7.00 14.32
N PRO A 185 -5.04 6.06 13.42
CA PRO A 185 -4.34 5.96 12.16
C PRO A 185 -4.65 7.16 11.26
N VAL A 186 -3.59 7.81 10.77
CA VAL A 186 -3.64 9.01 9.93
C VAL A 186 -2.54 8.90 8.89
N GLY A 187 -2.93 8.78 7.62
CA GLY A 187 -1.98 8.71 6.50
C GLY A 187 -2.31 9.74 5.42
N THR A 188 -1.68 9.59 4.27
CA THR A 188 -1.97 10.37 3.06
C THR A 188 -2.87 9.63 2.08
N GLY A 189 -3.24 8.39 2.40
CA GLY A 189 -3.82 7.43 1.46
C GLY A 189 -5.23 7.73 0.99
N PRO A 190 -5.75 6.90 0.08
CA PRO A 190 -7.04 7.07 -0.55
C PRO A 190 -8.24 6.89 0.36
N TYR A 191 -8.09 6.25 1.52
CA TYR A 191 -9.17 6.07 2.48
C TYR A 191 -8.75 6.51 3.87
N LYS A 192 -9.70 7.12 4.60
CA LYS A 192 -9.55 7.54 5.98
C LYS A 192 -10.13 6.49 6.92
N PHE A 193 -9.52 6.35 8.08
CA PHE A 193 -10.05 5.54 9.15
C PHE A 193 -11.32 6.14 9.74
N VAL A 194 -12.35 5.31 9.94
CA VAL A 194 -13.60 5.71 10.61
C VAL A 194 -13.73 5.04 11.97
N ARG A 195 -13.72 3.70 12.00
CA ARG A 195 -13.82 2.93 13.25
C ARG A 195 -13.20 1.55 13.13
N TRP A 196 -12.79 1.00 14.26
CA TRP A 196 -12.42 -0.40 14.39
C TRP A 196 -13.11 -1.00 15.61
N ALA A 197 -14.09 -1.86 15.37
CA ALA A 197 -14.60 -2.76 16.40
C ALA A 197 -13.88 -4.10 16.22
N LYS A 198 -12.99 -4.40 17.17
CA LYS A 198 -12.21 -5.64 17.19
C LYS A 198 -13.12 -6.84 17.06
N ASP A 199 -12.71 -7.78 16.21
CA ASP A 199 -13.41 -9.03 15.90
C ASP A 199 -14.82 -8.86 15.26
N ASP A 200 -15.24 -7.64 14.92
CA ASP A 200 -16.51 -7.35 14.22
C ASP A 200 -16.27 -6.73 12.84
N GLN A 201 -15.75 -5.50 12.81
CA GLN A 201 -15.48 -4.80 11.55
C GLN A 201 -14.56 -3.60 11.71
N LEU A 202 -13.79 -3.34 10.65
CA LEU A 202 -13.02 -2.12 10.44
C LEU A 202 -13.58 -1.36 9.24
N VAL A 203 -13.88 -0.07 9.45
CA VAL A 203 -14.53 0.78 8.46
C VAL A 203 -13.60 1.89 8.01
N LEU A 204 -13.47 2.02 6.69
CA LEU A 204 -12.77 3.10 6.02
C LEU A 204 -13.72 3.90 5.13
N GLU A 205 -13.49 5.21 5.01
CA GLU A 205 -14.22 6.10 4.11
C GLU A 205 -13.30 6.72 3.06
N ALA A 206 -13.84 7.02 1.88
CA ALA A 206 -13.07 7.64 0.80
C ALA A 206 -12.48 8.99 1.22
N ASN A 207 -11.22 9.23 0.84
CA ASN A 207 -10.60 10.54 0.90
C ASN A 207 -10.83 11.27 -0.43
N ASP A 208 -11.90 12.06 -0.52
CA ASP A 208 -12.26 12.82 -1.73
C ASP A 208 -11.13 13.76 -2.19
N GLY A 209 -10.31 14.25 -1.26
CA GLY A 209 -9.15 15.11 -1.51
C GLY A 209 -7.84 14.34 -1.74
N TRP A 210 -7.88 13.03 -1.97
CA TRP A 210 -6.68 12.25 -2.19
C TRP A 210 -5.92 12.71 -3.44
N TRP A 211 -4.61 12.84 -3.31
CA TRP A 211 -3.74 13.40 -4.34
C TRP A 211 -3.71 12.56 -5.64
N GLY A 212 -4.04 11.27 -5.55
CA GLY A 212 -4.16 10.35 -6.69
C GLY A 212 -5.53 10.36 -7.38
N GLY A 213 -6.44 11.24 -6.95
CA GLY A 213 -7.82 11.36 -7.46
C GLY A 213 -8.82 10.57 -6.62
N ALA A 214 -10.02 11.11 -6.41
CA ALA A 214 -11.01 10.54 -5.49
C ALA A 214 -11.29 9.04 -5.77
N PRO A 215 -11.30 8.18 -4.74
CA PRO A 215 -11.66 6.77 -4.92
C PRO A 215 -13.06 6.60 -5.51
N LYS A 216 -13.31 5.49 -6.22
CA LYS A 216 -14.64 5.23 -6.81
C LYS A 216 -15.66 4.74 -5.77
N VAL A 217 -15.19 4.09 -4.72
CA VAL A 217 -16.02 3.46 -3.69
C VAL A 217 -16.02 4.31 -2.45
N LYS A 218 -17.20 4.62 -1.89
CA LYS A 218 -17.32 5.51 -0.73
C LYS A 218 -16.85 4.87 0.56
N THR A 219 -17.17 3.59 0.77
CA THR A 219 -16.91 2.90 2.03
C THR A 219 -16.34 1.52 1.77
N ILE A 220 -15.22 1.20 2.44
CA ILE A 220 -14.66 -0.15 2.50
C ILE A 220 -14.83 -0.65 3.94
N VAL A 221 -15.39 -1.85 4.09
CA VAL A 221 -15.52 -2.51 5.38
C VAL A 221 -14.77 -3.83 5.35
N TYR A 222 -13.84 -4.03 6.29
CA TYR A 222 -13.19 -5.31 6.49
C TYR A 222 -13.89 -6.05 7.64
N ARG A 223 -14.30 -7.30 7.41
CA ARG A 223 -14.91 -8.17 8.42
C ARG A 223 -14.01 -9.40 8.66
N PRO A 224 -13.58 -9.67 9.89
CA PRO A 224 -12.90 -10.91 10.24
C PRO A 224 -13.95 -12.01 10.40
N ILE A 225 -13.87 -13.06 9.58
CA ILE A 225 -14.74 -14.22 9.64
C ILE A 225 -13.83 -15.45 9.54
N PRO A 226 -13.46 -16.10 10.65
CA PRO A 226 -12.46 -17.18 10.65
C PRO A 226 -12.89 -18.44 9.89
N GLU A 227 -14.14 -18.88 10.06
CA GLU A 227 -14.63 -20.12 9.48
C GLU A 227 -14.86 -19.98 7.97
N HIS A 228 -14.13 -20.76 7.16
CA HIS A 228 -14.20 -20.68 5.70
C HIS A 228 -15.62 -20.87 5.13
N ALA A 229 -16.38 -21.83 5.67
CA ALA A 229 -17.75 -22.09 5.22
C ALA A 229 -18.69 -20.92 5.54
N VAL A 230 -18.48 -20.24 6.68
CA VAL A 230 -19.24 -19.05 7.06
C VAL A 230 -18.91 -17.87 6.14
N ARG A 231 -17.62 -17.68 5.76
CA ARG A 231 -17.24 -16.69 4.73
C ARG A 231 -17.92 -16.93 3.40
N VAL A 232 -17.94 -18.17 2.93
CA VAL A 232 -18.62 -18.54 1.67
C VAL A 232 -20.12 -18.30 1.76
N ALA A 233 -20.76 -18.70 2.87
CA ALA A 233 -22.18 -18.46 3.08
C ALA A 233 -22.53 -16.96 3.12
N ALA A 234 -21.73 -16.14 3.81
CA ALA A 234 -21.88 -14.68 3.84
C ALA A 234 -21.74 -14.07 2.43
N LEU A 235 -20.83 -14.60 1.60
CA LEU A 235 -20.66 -14.15 0.22
C LEU A 235 -21.87 -14.54 -0.65
N GLN A 236 -22.40 -15.77 -0.51
CA GLN A 236 -23.62 -16.21 -1.22
C GLN A 236 -24.85 -15.38 -0.82
N GLY A 237 -24.97 -15.07 0.47
CA GLY A 237 -26.02 -14.21 1.01
C GLY A 237 -25.88 -12.73 0.62
N GLY A 238 -24.73 -12.32 0.07
CA GLY A 238 -24.45 -10.93 -0.28
C GLY A 238 -24.17 -10.04 0.92
N GLU A 239 -23.88 -10.61 2.10
CA GLU A 239 -23.43 -9.87 3.28
C GLU A 239 -22.00 -9.34 3.12
N VAL A 240 -21.19 -10.04 2.32
CA VAL A 240 -19.84 -9.65 1.92
C VAL A 240 -19.73 -9.68 0.41
N ASP A 241 -18.83 -8.87 -0.13
CA ASP A 241 -18.64 -8.69 -1.58
C ASP A 241 -17.38 -9.34 -2.11
N ILE A 242 -16.35 -9.42 -1.27
CA ILE A 242 -15.10 -10.12 -1.53
C ILE A 242 -14.86 -11.03 -0.33
N ALA A 243 -14.55 -12.30 -0.55
CA ALA A 243 -14.09 -13.21 0.48
C ALA A 243 -12.77 -13.85 0.06
N VAL A 244 -11.75 -13.74 0.92
CA VAL A 244 -10.41 -14.29 0.69
C VAL A 244 -10.30 -15.73 1.22
N ASN A 245 -9.26 -16.44 0.78
CA ASN A 245 -8.91 -17.79 1.21
C ASN A 245 -10.10 -18.77 1.07
N ILE A 246 -10.73 -18.80 -0.11
CA ILE A 246 -11.79 -19.76 -0.44
C ILE A 246 -11.18 -21.16 -0.55
N PRO A 247 -11.64 -22.17 0.22
CA PRO A 247 -11.16 -23.54 0.06
C PRO A 247 -11.51 -24.12 -1.32
N PRO A 248 -10.59 -24.88 -1.97
CA PRO A 248 -10.84 -25.44 -3.30
C PRO A 248 -12.12 -26.28 -3.42
N HIS A 249 -12.48 -27.04 -2.38
CA HIS A 249 -13.70 -27.86 -2.40
C HIS A 249 -15.01 -27.04 -2.35
N LEU A 250 -14.94 -25.75 -1.99
CA LEU A 250 -16.09 -24.82 -2.01
C LEU A 250 -16.18 -23.99 -3.30
N VAL A 251 -15.17 -24.05 -4.19
CA VAL A 251 -15.20 -23.40 -5.51
C VAL A 251 -16.44 -23.76 -6.33
N PRO A 252 -16.85 -25.05 -6.45
CA PRO A 252 -18.02 -25.39 -7.25
C PRO A 252 -19.33 -24.75 -6.76
N ILE A 253 -19.40 -24.39 -5.48
CA ILE A 253 -20.56 -23.70 -4.88
C ILE A 253 -20.63 -22.25 -5.40
N ILE A 254 -19.48 -21.58 -5.49
CA ILE A 254 -19.40 -20.19 -5.96
C ILE A 254 -19.59 -20.12 -7.49
N ASP A 255 -18.97 -21.03 -8.25
CA ASP A 255 -19.08 -21.05 -9.72
C ASP A 255 -20.51 -21.25 -10.21
N LYS A 256 -21.33 -22.02 -9.47
CA LYS A 256 -22.74 -22.22 -9.78
C LYS A 256 -23.63 -21.06 -9.34
N HIS A 257 -23.12 -20.12 -8.55
CA HIS A 257 -23.93 -19.03 -8.02
C HIS A 257 -24.13 -17.93 -9.07
N PRO A 258 -25.37 -17.46 -9.31
CA PRO A 258 -25.68 -16.55 -10.42
C PRO A 258 -24.98 -15.19 -10.31
N LYS A 259 -24.66 -14.75 -9.08
CA LYS A 259 -24.10 -13.42 -8.79
C LYS A 259 -22.62 -13.42 -8.39
N LEU A 260 -21.97 -14.57 -8.30
CA LEU A 260 -20.57 -14.65 -7.86
C LEU A 260 -19.68 -15.20 -8.96
N TYR A 261 -18.37 -14.99 -8.80
CA TYR A 261 -17.34 -15.65 -9.59
C TYR A 261 -16.11 -15.89 -8.73
N ILE A 262 -15.35 -16.93 -9.05
CA ILE A 262 -14.02 -17.16 -8.47
C ILE A 262 -12.98 -16.37 -9.26
N MET A 263 -12.08 -15.73 -8.51
CA MET A 263 -10.83 -15.20 -9.04
C MET A 263 -9.68 -15.98 -8.42
N TYR A 264 -8.72 -16.35 -9.25
CA TYR A 264 -7.58 -17.17 -8.87
C TYR A 264 -6.33 -16.32 -8.78
N LEU A 265 -5.58 -16.53 -7.71
CA LEU A 265 -4.17 -16.21 -7.64
C LEU A 265 -3.35 -17.51 -7.57
N ILE A 266 -2.34 -17.62 -8.43
CA ILE A 266 -1.42 -18.77 -8.43
C ILE A 266 -0.25 -18.44 -7.49
N GLY A 267 -0.25 -19.01 -6.29
CA GLY A 267 0.87 -18.95 -5.35
C GLY A 267 0.82 -17.80 -4.34
N TRP A 268 1.42 -18.05 -3.17
CA TRP A 268 1.89 -16.99 -2.28
C TRP A 268 3.02 -16.25 -2.99
N GLY A 269 2.80 -14.97 -3.29
CA GLY A 269 3.79 -14.11 -3.92
C GLY A 269 4.60 -13.34 -2.89
N ASN A 270 5.91 -13.22 -3.13
CA ASN A 270 6.71 -12.26 -2.38
C ASN A 270 6.32 -10.84 -2.84
N THR A 271 5.78 -10.03 -1.94
CA THR A 271 5.31 -8.67 -2.21
C THR A 271 6.43 -7.71 -2.64
N THR A 272 7.69 -7.99 -2.32
CA THR A 272 8.86 -7.25 -2.84
C THR A 272 9.37 -7.81 -4.17
N TRP A 273 8.86 -8.95 -4.67
CA TRP A 273 9.34 -9.63 -5.88
C TRP A 273 10.85 -9.89 -5.91
N ASP A 274 11.45 -9.90 -4.73
CA ASP A 274 12.88 -10.05 -4.53
C ASP A 274 13.07 -11.10 -3.44
N ALA A 275 13.83 -12.16 -3.72
CA ALA A 275 14.01 -13.30 -2.81
C ALA A 275 14.32 -12.88 -1.35
N ASP A 276 14.99 -11.74 -1.17
CA ASP A 276 15.28 -11.13 0.12
C ASP A 276 14.04 -10.91 1.00
N GLY A 277 12.92 -10.47 0.40
CA GLY A 277 11.68 -10.14 1.11
C GLY A 277 11.01 -11.34 1.79
N THR A 278 11.39 -12.56 1.42
CA THR A 278 10.94 -13.80 2.08
C THR A 278 12.08 -14.43 2.87
N LEU A 279 13.26 -14.57 2.26
CA LEU A 279 14.37 -15.32 2.85
C LEU A 279 14.94 -14.63 4.10
N THR A 280 15.10 -13.31 4.08
CA THR A 280 15.68 -12.59 5.22
C THR A 280 14.74 -12.57 6.43
N PRO A 281 13.47 -12.15 6.33
CA PRO A 281 12.59 -12.07 7.51
C PRO A 281 12.31 -13.42 8.17
N LEU A 282 12.21 -14.50 7.36
CA LEU A 282 11.78 -15.82 7.84
C LEU A 282 12.92 -16.75 8.23
N PHE A 283 14.14 -16.57 7.71
CA PHE A 283 15.21 -17.56 7.88
C PHE A 283 16.55 -16.98 8.33
N ARG A 284 16.79 -15.67 8.17
CA ARG A 284 18.02 -15.06 8.67
C ARG A 284 17.93 -14.83 10.19
N SER A 285 18.91 -15.31 10.94
CA SER A 285 18.97 -15.19 12.39
C SER A 285 18.81 -13.75 12.89
N GLY A 286 18.12 -13.60 14.01
CA GLY A 286 17.86 -12.32 14.65
C GLY A 286 16.59 -11.60 14.16
N ASN A 287 15.91 -12.13 13.14
CA ASN A 287 14.56 -11.68 12.79
C ASN A 287 13.49 -12.35 13.68
N PRO A 288 12.39 -11.66 14.03
CA PRO A 288 11.37 -12.20 14.94
C PRO A 288 10.66 -13.47 14.44
N LEU A 289 10.67 -13.71 13.13
CA LEU A 289 10.02 -14.87 12.50
C LEU A 289 11.01 -16.00 12.18
N ALA A 290 12.31 -15.78 12.40
CA ALA A 290 13.33 -16.80 12.14
C ALA A 290 13.26 -17.89 13.20
N ASN A 291 12.99 -19.12 12.74
CA ASN A 291 12.95 -20.32 13.57
C ASN A 291 14.11 -21.29 13.28
N ASN A 292 15.00 -20.93 12.37
CA ASN A 292 16.22 -21.66 12.02
C ASN A 292 17.44 -20.75 12.18
N HIS A 293 18.58 -21.34 12.53
CA HIS A 293 19.85 -20.63 12.72
C HIS A 293 20.97 -21.33 11.97
N ASN A 294 21.44 -20.71 10.87
CA ASN A 294 22.60 -21.19 10.12
C ASN A 294 23.50 -19.98 9.76
N PRO A 295 24.76 -19.94 10.25
CA PRO A 295 25.67 -18.81 10.00
C PRO A 295 26.08 -18.66 8.53
N ASP A 296 26.15 -19.76 7.76
CA ASP A 296 26.45 -19.72 6.33
C ASP A 296 25.25 -19.12 5.56
N PHE A 297 24.03 -19.48 5.95
CA PHE A 297 22.82 -18.85 5.41
C PHE A 297 22.78 -17.35 5.73
N ASP A 298 23.07 -16.98 6.99
CA ASP A 298 23.11 -15.58 7.42
C ASP A 298 24.14 -14.77 6.63
N GLY A 299 25.33 -15.34 6.42
CA GLY A 299 26.39 -14.74 5.60
C GLY A 299 25.95 -14.54 4.15
N MET A 300 25.28 -15.52 3.55
CA MET A 300 24.74 -15.40 2.20
C MET A 300 23.65 -14.33 2.09
N MET A 301 22.75 -14.21 3.07
CA MET A 301 21.76 -13.12 3.08
C MET A 301 22.42 -11.75 3.21
N ASP A 302 23.44 -11.62 4.05
CA ASP A 302 24.21 -10.38 4.21
C ASP A 302 24.98 -9.99 2.94
N GLU A 303 25.59 -10.96 2.25
CA GLU A 303 26.26 -10.75 0.95
C GLU A 303 25.23 -10.33 -0.11
N ALA A 304 24.12 -11.07 -0.24
CA ALA A 304 23.09 -10.81 -1.23
C ALA A 304 22.45 -9.42 -1.07
N GLN A 305 22.23 -8.96 0.17
CA GLN A 305 21.67 -7.64 0.44
C GLN A 305 22.60 -6.47 0.07
N THR A 306 23.87 -6.72 -0.23
CA THR A 306 24.85 -5.68 -0.61
C THR A 306 25.41 -5.86 -2.02
N THR A 307 25.03 -6.95 -2.71
CA THR A 307 25.47 -7.28 -4.07
C THR A 307 24.64 -6.52 -5.10
N VAL A 308 25.28 -5.69 -5.92
CA VAL A 308 24.60 -4.90 -6.97
C VAL A 308 24.39 -5.70 -8.26
N ASP A 309 25.33 -6.60 -8.61
CA ASP A 309 25.23 -7.39 -9.83
C ASP A 309 24.09 -8.43 -9.75
N PRO A 310 23.08 -8.36 -10.64
CA PRO A 310 21.91 -9.24 -10.54
C PRO A 310 22.23 -10.73 -10.71
N LYS A 311 23.21 -11.08 -11.57
CA LYS A 311 23.57 -12.49 -11.82
C LYS A 311 24.24 -13.09 -10.59
N ARG A 312 25.20 -12.38 -10.03
CA ARG A 312 25.88 -12.78 -8.79
C ARG A 312 24.88 -12.91 -7.64
N ARG A 313 23.98 -11.94 -7.50
CA ARG A 313 22.95 -11.96 -6.45
C ARG A 313 22.01 -13.16 -6.60
N GLN A 314 21.62 -13.50 -7.83
CA GLN A 314 20.84 -14.70 -8.13
C GLN A 314 21.58 -15.99 -7.76
N GLU A 315 22.89 -16.09 -8.03
CA GLU A 315 23.70 -17.24 -7.63
C GLU A 315 23.75 -17.44 -6.12
N ILE A 316 23.87 -16.34 -5.35
CA ILE A 316 23.87 -16.38 -3.88
C ILE A 316 22.52 -16.90 -3.38
N TYR A 317 21.40 -16.37 -3.89
CA TYR A 317 20.08 -16.86 -3.50
C TYR A 317 19.85 -18.33 -3.88
N ALA A 318 20.32 -18.77 -5.05
CA ALA A 318 20.21 -20.17 -5.45
C ALA A 318 21.00 -21.10 -4.49
N LYS A 319 22.17 -20.68 -4.02
CA LYS A 319 22.95 -21.42 -3.01
C LYS A 319 22.25 -21.44 -1.65
N ALA A 320 21.73 -20.30 -1.20
CA ALA A 320 21.01 -20.19 0.06
C ALA A 320 19.74 -21.05 0.07
N GLN A 321 18.99 -21.08 -1.02
CA GLN A 321 17.80 -21.93 -1.15
C GLN A 321 18.15 -23.43 -1.14
N ARG A 322 19.24 -23.85 -1.77
CA ARG A 322 19.72 -25.24 -1.69
C ARG A 322 20.10 -25.60 -0.26
N LEU A 323 20.90 -24.77 0.40
CA LEU A 323 21.29 -24.98 1.80
C LEU A 323 20.04 -25.09 2.69
N MET A 324 19.05 -24.22 2.51
CA MET A 324 17.79 -24.26 3.27
C MET A 324 17.01 -25.58 3.05
N LEU A 325 17.08 -26.18 1.86
CA LEU A 325 16.48 -27.48 1.58
C LEU A 325 17.30 -28.64 2.16
N ASP A 326 18.62 -28.60 1.99
CA ASP A 326 19.56 -29.63 2.44
C ASP A 326 19.56 -29.74 3.98
N ASP A 327 19.44 -28.61 4.67
CA ASP A 327 19.40 -28.53 6.14
C ASP A 327 17.99 -28.80 6.71
N GLY A 328 16.98 -28.99 5.85
CA GLY A 328 15.59 -29.23 6.27
C GLY A 328 14.92 -28.02 6.91
N ALA A 329 15.44 -26.80 6.70
CA ALA A 329 14.88 -25.57 7.24
C ALA A 329 13.53 -25.20 6.59
N VAL A 330 13.26 -25.70 5.38
CA VAL A 330 11.94 -25.65 4.75
C VAL A 330 11.62 -26.99 4.09
N LEU A 331 10.37 -27.45 4.23
CA LEU A 331 9.85 -28.61 3.52
C LEU A 331 8.72 -28.14 2.59
N PRO A 332 8.99 -27.93 1.28
CA PRO A 332 7.95 -27.50 0.36
C PRO A 332 6.87 -28.58 0.21
N LEU A 333 5.63 -28.26 0.57
CA LEU A 333 4.51 -29.21 0.48
C LEU A 333 3.77 -29.07 -0.85
N TYR A 334 3.28 -27.87 -1.14
CA TYR A 334 2.56 -27.52 -2.37
C TYR A 334 2.56 -26.00 -2.55
N GLN A 335 2.24 -25.55 -3.75
CA GLN A 335 1.99 -24.13 -4.01
C GLN A 335 0.54 -23.81 -3.67
N GLN A 336 0.31 -22.98 -2.65
CA GLN A 336 -1.02 -22.55 -2.28
C GLN A 336 -1.67 -21.75 -3.41
N MET A 337 -2.88 -22.15 -3.82
CA MET A 337 -3.73 -21.34 -4.68
C MET A 337 -4.56 -20.43 -3.80
N ASP A 338 -4.41 -19.11 -3.97
CA ASP A 338 -5.18 -18.16 -3.19
C ASP A 338 -6.44 -17.79 -3.97
N LEU A 339 -7.58 -18.13 -3.40
CA LEU A 339 -8.87 -18.08 -4.10
C LEU A 339 -9.73 -17.00 -3.48
N TYR A 340 -10.29 -16.15 -4.35
CA TYR A 340 -11.15 -15.05 -3.97
C TYR A 340 -12.54 -15.31 -4.53
N GLY A 341 -13.55 -15.28 -3.66
CA GLY A 341 -14.94 -15.25 -4.08
C GLY A 341 -15.39 -13.80 -4.21
N VAL A 342 -15.90 -13.42 -5.38
CA VAL A 342 -16.19 -12.02 -5.69
C VAL A 342 -17.62 -11.86 -6.20
N ASN A 343 -18.33 -10.87 -5.66
CA ASN A 343 -19.63 -10.47 -6.19
C ASN A 343 -19.48 -9.80 -7.56
N LYS A 344 -20.29 -10.22 -8.54
CA LYS A 344 -20.27 -9.70 -9.92
C LYS A 344 -20.47 -8.19 -10.01
N ARG A 345 -21.03 -7.54 -8.98
CA ARG A 345 -21.17 -6.07 -8.90
C ARG A 345 -19.84 -5.35 -8.65
N VAL A 346 -18.83 -6.04 -8.12
CA VAL A 346 -17.52 -5.45 -7.81
C VAL A 346 -16.58 -5.62 -8.99
N GLY A 347 -15.96 -4.52 -9.42
CA GLY A 347 -14.76 -4.55 -10.24
C GLY A 347 -13.55 -4.77 -9.35
N PHE A 348 -13.05 -6.01 -9.33
CA PHE A 348 -11.85 -6.42 -8.59
C PHE A 348 -11.00 -7.36 -9.45
N GLN A 349 -9.69 -7.16 -9.37
CA GLN A 349 -8.66 -8.01 -9.97
C GLN A 349 -7.75 -8.50 -8.84
N ALA A 350 -7.59 -9.82 -8.72
CA ALA A 350 -6.62 -10.38 -7.79
C ALA A 350 -5.21 -10.06 -8.27
N LEU A 351 -4.35 -9.68 -7.34
CA LEU A 351 -2.95 -9.35 -7.58
C LEU A 351 -2.09 -10.47 -7.02
N SER A 352 -0.94 -10.71 -7.64
CA SER A 352 0.06 -11.64 -7.11
C SER A 352 0.80 -11.16 -5.88
N SER A 353 0.56 -9.93 -5.45
CA SER A 353 0.97 -9.42 -4.15
C SER A 353 -0.06 -9.67 -3.04
N GLU A 354 -1.20 -10.30 -3.33
CA GLU A 354 -2.34 -10.51 -2.39
C GLU A 354 -2.99 -9.22 -1.86
N GLN A 355 -2.55 -8.06 -2.37
CA GLN A 355 -3.04 -6.77 -1.92
C GLN A 355 -4.47 -6.52 -2.41
N ILE A 356 -5.30 -5.97 -1.54
CA ILE A 356 -6.58 -5.40 -1.92
C ILE A 356 -6.47 -3.87 -1.93
N VAL A 357 -6.14 -3.33 -3.10
CA VAL A 357 -5.93 -1.90 -3.34
C VAL A 357 -7.26 -1.21 -3.61
N GLY A 358 -7.74 -0.43 -2.65
CA GLY A 358 -9.08 0.20 -2.67
C GLY A 358 -9.29 1.19 -3.79
N VAL A 359 -8.24 1.81 -4.33
CA VAL A 359 -8.34 2.70 -5.51
C VAL A 359 -8.53 1.94 -6.82
N TRP A 360 -8.27 0.65 -6.83
CA TRP A 360 -8.51 -0.23 -7.98
C TRP A 360 -9.87 -0.92 -7.89
N LEU A 361 -10.55 -0.83 -6.73
CA LEU A 361 -11.91 -1.30 -6.57
C LEU A 361 -12.92 -0.37 -7.24
N SER A 362 -14.00 -0.95 -7.74
CA SER A 362 -15.11 -0.22 -8.33
C SER A 362 -16.43 -0.98 -8.17
N LEU A 363 -17.56 -0.28 -8.35
CA LEU A 363 -18.89 -0.87 -8.43
C LEU A 363 -19.41 -0.74 -9.86
N LYS A 364 -20.00 -1.81 -10.38
CA LYS A 364 -20.80 -1.78 -11.61
C LYS A 364 -22.10 -1.04 -11.29
N ASP A 365 -22.44 -0.07 -12.13
CA ASP A 365 -23.65 0.77 -12.01
C ASP A 365 -23.78 1.60 -10.71
N GLY A 366 -22.69 1.77 -9.94
CA GLY A 366 -22.64 2.61 -8.75
C GLY A 366 -23.41 2.10 -7.53
N LYS A 367 -23.84 0.83 -7.53
CA LYS A 367 -24.65 0.22 -6.45
C LYS A 367 -23.96 -0.91 -5.71
#